data_AF-A0A3S1RUZ6-F1
#
_entry.id   AF-A0A3S1RUZ6-F1
#
_cell.length_a   1.000
_cell.length_b   1.000
_cell.length_c   1.000
_cell.angle_alpha   90.00
_cell.angle_beta   90.00
_cell.angle_gamma   90.00
#
_symmetry.space_group_name_H-M   'P 1'
#
loop_
_entity.id
_entity.type
_entity.pdbx_description
1 polymer ?
#
loop_
_entity_poly.entity_id
_entity_poly.type
_entity_poly.pdbx_seq_one_letter_code
_entity_poly.pdbx_strand_id
1 'polypeptide(L)'
;MCGRVFVKSTIPDMVRRFEFAHPGDVERLGNGFPVWNGAPSLTYPIIVREELSTSMAGFLSAKWGLVPGWARDGGGRPPPVNARCETIASNGMFRKAYAARRCLVPVDGYFEWQKLDGSGTKKQPYAIAMTEDEPFAMAGVWEEYADKATGELIRTFAVVTCEPNTLMATIHDRMPV
;
A
#
# COMPACT_ATOMS: atom_id res chain seq x y z
N MET A 1 -3.18 -10.39 7.76
CA MET A 1 -3.23 -8.99 7.28
C MET A 1 -2.19 -8.88 6.18
N CYS A 2 -2.52 -8.26 5.05
CA CYS A 2 -1.61 -8.08 3.93
C CYS A 2 -0.34 -7.33 4.39
N GLY A 3 0.80 -8.01 4.37
CA GLY A 3 2.06 -7.44 4.85
C GLY A 3 3.23 -7.71 3.93
N ARG A 4 3.01 -8.37 2.79
CA ARG A 4 4.04 -8.67 1.79
C ARG A 4 3.41 -8.64 0.40
N VAL A 5 4.11 -8.02 -0.54
CA VAL A 5 3.69 -7.87 -1.93
C VAL A 5 4.75 -8.41 -2.87
N PHE A 6 4.37 -8.68 -4.10
CA PHE A 6 5.33 -8.79 -5.20
C PHE A 6 4.92 -7.84 -6.31
N VAL A 7 5.94 -7.23 -6.91
CA VAL A 7 5.84 -6.33 -8.04
C VAL A 7 6.89 -6.79 -9.04
N LYS A 8 6.49 -7.64 -9.98
CA LYS A 8 7.34 -8.14 -11.07
C LYS A 8 7.39 -7.14 -12.24
N SER A 9 6.44 -6.22 -12.32
CA SER A 9 6.38 -5.17 -13.34
C SER A 9 7.49 -4.13 -13.12
N THR A 10 8.12 -3.67 -14.20
CA THR A 10 9.04 -2.52 -14.13
C THR A 10 8.25 -1.22 -13.95
N ILE A 11 8.90 -0.13 -13.50
CA ILE A 11 8.24 1.18 -13.43
C ILE A 11 7.66 1.62 -14.79
N PRO A 12 8.40 1.52 -15.92
CA PRO A 12 7.83 1.81 -17.23
C PRO A 12 6.62 0.94 -17.61
N ASP A 13 6.63 -0.36 -17.29
CA ASP A 13 5.48 -1.25 -17.55
C ASP A 13 4.26 -0.82 -16.73
N MET A 14 4.49 -0.48 -15.47
CA MET A 14 3.43 -0.06 -14.55
C MET A 14 2.79 1.26 -15.00
N VAL A 15 3.60 2.25 -15.38
CA VAL A 15 3.11 3.51 -15.95
C VAL A 15 2.29 3.27 -17.21
N ARG A 16 2.73 2.35 -18.10
CA ARG A 16 1.96 1.98 -19.30
C ARG A 16 0.63 1.31 -18.94
N ARG A 17 0.61 0.43 -17.94
CA ARG A 17 -0.61 -0.34 -17.59
C ARG A 17 -1.65 0.51 -16.84
N PHE A 18 -1.20 1.54 -16.12
CA PHE A 18 -2.02 2.54 -15.45
C PHE A 18 -1.94 3.89 -16.19
N GLU A 19 -2.15 3.88 -17.51
CA GLU A 19 -1.95 5.03 -18.41
C GLU A 19 -2.79 6.28 -18.07
N PHE A 20 -3.86 6.12 -17.28
CA PHE A 20 -4.64 7.26 -16.78
C PHE A 20 -3.87 8.14 -15.78
N ALA A 21 -2.74 7.65 -15.26
CA ALA A 21 -1.89 8.38 -14.32
C ALA A 21 -0.54 8.73 -14.96
N HIS A 22 -0.15 10.01 -14.92
CA HIS A 22 1.15 10.43 -15.46
C HIS A 22 2.30 9.94 -14.57
N PRO A 23 3.53 9.77 -15.12
CA PRO A 23 4.65 9.11 -14.42
C PRO A 23 5.12 9.81 -13.13
N GLY A 24 4.82 11.10 -12.96
CA GLY A 24 5.18 11.85 -11.75
C GLY A 24 6.66 11.73 -11.40
N ASP A 25 6.97 11.38 -10.15
CA ASP A 25 8.35 11.24 -9.64
C ASP A 25 8.88 9.80 -9.54
N VAL A 26 8.13 8.80 -10.01
CA VAL A 26 8.47 7.39 -9.78
C VAL A 26 9.61 6.84 -10.65
N GLU A 27 10.10 7.61 -11.62
CA GLU A 27 11.31 7.24 -12.38
C GLU A 27 12.51 7.00 -11.45
N ARG A 28 12.58 7.71 -10.31
CA ARG A 28 13.62 7.52 -9.29
C ARG A 28 13.56 6.16 -8.60
N LEU A 29 12.40 5.49 -8.65
CA LEU A 29 12.23 4.13 -8.16
C LEU A 29 12.68 3.07 -9.17
N GLY A 30 13.07 3.45 -10.39
CA GLY A 30 13.33 2.52 -11.49
C GLY A 30 14.27 1.36 -11.18
N ASN A 31 15.33 1.59 -10.40
CA ASN A 31 16.28 0.53 -9.99
C ASN A 31 15.80 -0.30 -8.79
N GLY A 32 14.69 0.10 -8.15
CA GLY A 32 14.09 -0.58 -7.01
C GLY A 32 13.08 -1.66 -7.39
N PHE A 33 12.70 -1.78 -8.67
CA PHE A 33 11.74 -2.76 -9.17
C PHE A 33 12.36 -3.57 -10.33
N PRO A 34 12.04 -4.87 -10.46
CA PRO A 34 11.02 -5.63 -9.74
C PRO A 34 11.41 -6.04 -8.31
N VAL A 35 10.41 -6.29 -7.45
CA VAL A 35 10.56 -6.79 -6.07
C VAL A 35 9.65 -8.00 -5.85
N TRP A 36 10.25 -9.17 -5.64
CA TRP A 36 9.50 -10.42 -5.41
C TRP A 36 9.08 -10.65 -3.95
N ASN A 37 9.67 -9.90 -3.01
CA ASN A 37 9.37 -10.00 -1.59
C ASN A 37 9.32 -8.60 -0.97
N GLY A 38 8.39 -7.80 -1.48
CA GLY A 38 8.15 -6.45 -1.01
C GLY A 38 7.61 -6.47 0.43
N ALA A 39 8.15 -5.60 1.27
CA ALA A 39 7.82 -5.52 2.69
C ALA A 39 7.52 -4.07 3.11
N PRO A 40 6.83 -3.89 4.25
CA PRO A 40 6.74 -2.62 4.94
C PRO A 40 8.09 -1.92 5.08
N SER A 41 8.04 -0.60 5.20
CA SER A 41 9.17 0.33 5.24
C SER A 41 9.94 0.51 3.94
N LEU A 42 9.65 -0.27 2.89
CA LEU A 42 10.14 0.03 1.54
C LEU A 42 9.28 1.12 0.87
N THR A 43 9.84 1.73 -0.17
CA THR A 43 9.17 2.77 -0.97
C THR A 43 8.53 2.15 -2.21
N TYR A 44 7.28 2.50 -2.46
CA TYR A 44 6.47 2.00 -3.57
C TYR A 44 5.90 3.14 -4.41
N PRO A 45 5.65 2.89 -5.71
CA PRO A 45 4.78 3.75 -6.49
C PRO A 45 3.35 3.64 -5.95
N ILE A 46 2.73 4.79 -5.69
CA ILE A 46 1.29 4.91 -5.43
C ILE A 46 0.70 5.88 -6.46
N ILE A 47 -0.56 5.71 -6.81
CA ILE A 47 -1.27 6.63 -7.71
C ILE A 47 -2.21 7.47 -6.86
N VAL A 48 -2.13 8.78 -7.00
CA VAL A 48 -2.96 9.74 -6.27
C VAL A 48 -3.69 10.65 -7.25
N ARG A 49 -4.79 11.25 -6.81
CA ARG A 49 -5.37 12.40 -7.51
C ARG A 49 -4.48 13.62 -7.28
N GLU A 50 -4.22 14.40 -8.31
CA GLU A 50 -3.47 15.64 -8.15
C GLU A 50 -4.28 16.69 -7.39
N GLU A 51 -3.61 17.45 -6.53
CA GLU A 51 -4.23 18.48 -5.70
C GLU A 51 -4.70 19.68 -6.53
N LEU A 52 -3.94 20.04 -7.56
CA LEU A 52 -4.23 21.20 -8.44
C LEU A 52 -5.16 20.87 -9.60
N SER A 53 -5.45 19.59 -9.84
CA SER A 53 -6.30 19.13 -10.94
C SER A 53 -7.12 17.93 -10.53
N THR A 54 -8.41 18.14 -10.26
CA THR A 54 -9.31 17.08 -9.84
C THR A 54 -9.55 16.02 -10.92
N SER A 55 -9.20 16.29 -12.17
CA SER A 55 -9.33 15.37 -13.30
C SER A 55 -8.04 14.61 -13.64
N MET A 56 -6.94 14.87 -12.93
CA MET A 56 -5.66 14.23 -13.21
C MET A 56 -5.21 13.35 -12.05
N ALA A 57 -4.58 12.23 -12.40
CA ALA A 57 -3.94 11.32 -11.47
C ALA A 57 -2.46 11.22 -11.81
N GLY A 58 -1.64 11.05 -10.78
CA GLY A 58 -0.19 10.99 -10.91
C GLY A 58 0.40 9.94 -10.00
N PHE A 59 1.50 9.36 -10.45
CA PHE A 59 2.32 8.50 -9.62
C PHE A 59 3.16 9.31 -8.63
N LEU A 60 3.22 8.84 -7.37
CA LEU A 60 4.12 9.34 -6.33
C LEU A 60 4.89 8.18 -5.70
N SER A 61 6.09 8.48 -5.23
CA SER A 61 6.85 7.59 -4.37
C SER A 61 6.44 7.74 -2.91
N ALA A 62 6.06 6.64 -2.23
CA ALA A 62 5.68 6.67 -0.82
C ALA A 62 6.14 5.41 -0.06
N LYS A 63 6.53 5.59 1.22
CA LYS A 63 6.96 4.51 2.10
C LYS A 63 5.79 3.75 2.70
N TRP A 64 5.84 2.41 2.71
CA TRP A 64 4.76 1.60 3.28
C TRP A 64 4.82 1.56 4.81
N GLY A 65 3.84 2.16 5.47
CA GLY A 65 3.78 2.33 6.92
C GLY A 65 3.38 3.77 7.24
N LEU A 66 2.09 4.00 7.45
CA LEU A 66 1.51 5.33 7.52
C LEU A 66 1.90 6.07 8.80
N VAL A 67 2.51 7.25 8.62
CA VAL A 67 2.79 8.21 9.68
C VAL A 67 1.88 9.41 9.44
N PRO A 68 0.92 9.69 10.34
CA PRO A 68 0.06 10.85 10.15
C PRO A 68 0.87 12.14 10.37
N GLY A 69 0.57 13.21 9.63
CA GLY A 69 1.36 14.45 9.65
C GLY A 69 1.50 15.16 11.03
N TRP A 70 0.70 14.77 12.03
CA TRP A 70 0.81 15.27 13.41
C TRP A 70 1.68 14.39 14.33
N ALA A 71 1.96 13.15 13.94
CA ALA A 71 2.73 12.23 14.76
C ALA A 71 4.21 12.65 14.80
N ARG A 72 4.86 12.36 15.92
CA ARG A 72 6.31 12.49 16.03
C ARG A 72 6.92 11.19 15.49
N ASP A 73 7.93 11.30 14.65
CA ASP A 73 8.83 10.18 14.36
C ASP A 73 9.33 9.58 15.68
N GLY A 74 9.35 8.25 15.78
CA GLY A 74 9.97 7.56 16.91
C GLY A 74 9.08 7.29 18.13
N GLY A 75 7.74 7.41 18.02
CA GLY A 75 6.88 6.65 18.95
C GLY A 75 7.21 5.17 18.80
N GLY A 76 7.65 4.48 19.86
CA GLY A 76 8.32 3.16 19.81
C GLY A 76 7.53 1.98 19.18
N ARG A 77 6.40 2.23 18.51
CA ARG A 77 5.63 1.25 17.74
C ARG A 77 5.84 1.48 16.24
N PRO A 78 6.06 0.42 15.45
CA PRO A 78 6.12 0.52 14.00
C PRO A 78 4.86 1.20 13.42
N PRO A 79 4.99 2.06 12.39
CA PRO A 79 3.85 2.65 11.70
C PRO A 79 2.91 1.57 11.16
N PRO A 80 1.58 1.74 11.24
CA PRO A 80 0.66 0.75 10.71
C PRO A 80 0.71 0.71 9.19
N VAL A 81 0.68 -0.51 8.67
CA VAL A 81 0.77 -0.81 7.24
C VAL A 81 -0.59 -1.08 6.62
N ASN A 82 -1.62 -1.31 7.46
CA ASN A 82 -2.98 -1.60 7.05
C ASN A 82 -3.99 -0.71 7.79
N ALA A 83 -5.05 -0.31 7.09
CA ALA A 83 -6.22 0.38 7.63
C ALA A 83 -7.48 -0.48 7.41
N ARG A 84 -8.31 -0.68 8.45
CA ARG A 84 -9.55 -1.46 8.34
C ARG A 84 -10.67 -0.62 7.75
N CYS A 85 -11.28 -1.05 6.64
CA CYS A 85 -12.32 -0.28 5.95
C CYS A 85 -13.52 0.05 6.85
N GLU A 86 -13.85 -0.81 7.80
CA GLU A 86 -14.97 -0.65 8.73
C GLU A 86 -14.80 0.55 9.68
N THR A 87 -13.55 0.92 9.98
CA THR A 87 -13.23 1.96 10.98
C THR A 87 -12.40 3.10 10.40
N ILE A 88 -12.02 3.03 9.12
CA ILE A 88 -11.08 3.98 8.53
C ILE A 88 -11.56 5.43 8.59
N ALA A 89 -12.88 5.65 8.49
CA ALA A 89 -13.49 6.97 8.55
C ALA A 89 -13.55 7.59 9.96
N SER A 90 -13.52 6.77 11.01
CA SER A 90 -13.61 7.23 12.41
C SER A 90 -12.30 7.10 13.19
N ASN A 91 -11.36 6.29 12.71
CA ASN A 91 -10.07 6.05 13.35
C ASN A 91 -9.21 7.34 13.34
N GLY A 92 -8.78 7.79 14.52
CA GLY A 92 -8.01 9.03 14.67
C GLY A 92 -6.71 9.10 13.86
N MET A 93 -6.13 7.97 13.50
CA MET A 93 -4.92 7.88 12.68
C MET A 93 -5.20 8.00 11.18
N PHE A 94 -6.31 7.42 10.70
CA PHE A 94 -6.60 7.31 9.27
C PHE A 94 -7.67 8.26 8.76
N ARG A 95 -8.56 8.78 9.61
CA ARG A 95 -9.75 9.54 9.18
C ARG A 95 -9.45 10.75 8.29
N LYS A 96 -8.35 11.45 8.55
CA LYS A 96 -7.92 12.62 7.74
C LYS A 96 -7.40 12.18 6.38
N ALA A 97 -6.52 11.18 6.38
CA ALA A 97 -6.00 10.57 5.16
C ALA A 97 -7.14 9.99 4.29
N TYR A 98 -8.12 9.33 4.90
CA TYR A 98 -9.26 8.76 4.19
C TYR A 98 -10.14 9.82 3.51
N ALA A 99 -10.34 10.97 4.17
CA ALA A 99 -11.13 12.06 3.63
C ALA A 99 -10.45 12.73 2.41
N ALA A 100 -9.14 12.98 2.48
CA ALA A 100 -8.45 13.85 1.54
C ALA A 100 -7.36 13.17 0.69
N ARG A 101 -6.79 12.05 1.14
CA ARG A 101 -5.57 11.44 0.61
C ARG A 101 -5.73 9.94 0.39
N ARG A 102 -6.66 9.60 -0.50
CA ARG A 102 -6.81 8.23 -1.01
C ARG A 102 -5.79 7.99 -2.12
N CYS A 103 -5.27 6.78 -2.19
CA CYS A 103 -4.37 6.35 -3.25
C CYS A 103 -4.75 4.96 -3.77
N LEU A 104 -4.25 4.63 -4.94
CA LEU A 104 -4.15 3.27 -5.44
C LEU A 104 -2.72 2.79 -5.24
N VAL A 105 -2.56 1.52 -4.89
CA VAL A 105 -1.25 0.87 -4.69
C VAL A 105 -1.10 -0.23 -5.74
N PRO A 106 -0.46 0.07 -6.89
CA PRO A 106 -0.20 -0.91 -7.93
C PRO A 106 0.69 -2.06 -7.44
N VAL A 107 0.26 -3.30 -7.67
CA VAL A 107 1.02 -4.53 -7.40
C VAL A 107 0.69 -5.60 -8.43
N ASP A 108 1.58 -6.59 -8.57
CA ASP A 108 1.28 -7.80 -9.33
C ASP A 108 0.61 -8.87 -8.43
N GLY A 109 0.82 -8.77 -7.12
CA GLY A 109 0.07 -9.54 -6.14
C GLY A 109 0.60 -9.38 -4.72
N TYR A 110 0.02 -10.15 -3.81
CA TYR A 110 0.37 -10.14 -2.40
C TYR A 110 0.49 -11.54 -1.83
N PHE A 111 1.15 -11.64 -0.68
CA PHE A 111 1.29 -12.90 0.03
C PHE A 111 0.41 -12.91 1.28
N GLU A 112 -0.21 -14.06 1.54
CA GLU A 112 -0.82 -14.33 2.84
C GLU A 112 -0.48 -15.71 3.38
N TRP A 113 -0.58 -15.84 4.71
CA TRP A 113 -0.23 -17.06 5.43
C TRP A 113 -1.48 -17.72 6.02
N GLN A 114 -1.86 -18.86 5.44
CA GLN A 114 -2.90 -19.70 5.99
C GLN A 114 -2.40 -20.36 7.28
N LYS A 115 -3.14 -20.20 8.37
CA LYS A 115 -2.88 -20.94 9.62
C LYS A 115 -3.36 -22.39 9.44
N LEU A 116 -2.45 -23.34 9.59
CA LEU A 116 -2.75 -24.78 9.46
C LEU A 116 -3.13 -25.42 10.80
N ASP A 117 -2.97 -24.68 11.90
CA ASP A 117 -3.33 -25.10 13.24
C ASP A 117 -3.94 -23.94 14.05
N GLY A 118 -4.63 -24.27 15.15
CA GLY A 118 -5.21 -23.27 16.04
C GLY A 118 -4.17 -22.39 16.76
N SER A 119 -2.93 -22.87 16.88
CA SER A 119 -1.83 -22.10 17.49
C SER A 119 -1.30 -20.99 16.59
N GLY A 120 -1.48 -21.12 15.26
CA GLY A 120 -0.90 -20.23 14.27
C GLY A 120 0.61 -20.36 14.12
N THR A 121 1.22 -21.42 14.66
CA THR A 121 2.68 -21.69 14.53
C THR A 121 2.98 -22.32 13.17
N LYS A 122 2.09 -23.20 12.69
CA LYS A 122 2.22 -23.80 11.36
C LYS A 122 1.46 -22.95 10.35
N LYS A 123 2.18 -22.42 9.36
CA LYS A 123 1.61 -21.54 8.34
C LYS A 123 2.04 -21.94 6.94
N GLN A 124 1.09 -21.93 6.00
CA GLN A 124 1.35 -22.08 4.56
C GLN A 124 1.30 -20.71 3.88
N PRO A 125 2.38 -20.24 3.24
CA PRO A 125 2.33 -19.05 2.40
C PRO A 125 1.59 -19.33 1.08
N TYR A 126 0.75 -18.38 0.67
CA TYR A 126 0.12 -18.31 -0.63
C TYR A 126 0.49 -17.01 -1.31
N ALA A 127 0.71 -17.05 -2.63
CA ALA A 127 0.73 -15.87 -3.48
C ALA A 127 -0.69 -15.69 -4.06
N ILE A 128 -1.23 -14.49 -3.95
CA ILE A 128 -2.55 -14.11 -4.44
C ILE A 128 -2.37 -13.06 -5.52
N ALA A 129 -2.95 -13.32 -6.69
CA ALA A 129 -2.78 -12.54 -7.91
C ALA A 129 -4.03 -12.64 -8.79
N MET A 130 -4.08 -11.83 -9.84
CA MET A 130 -5.10 -11.93 -10.88
C MET A 130 -4.90 -13.22 -11.70
N THR A 131 -5.99 -13.82 -12.18
CA THR A 131 -5.95 -15.06 -12.98
C THR A 131 -5.20 -14.89 -14.30
N GLU A 132 -5.24 -13.69 -14.88
CA GLU A 132 -4.53 -13.34 -16.11
C GLU A 132 -3.11 -12.80 -15.85
N ASP A 133 -2.62 -12.90 -14.61
CA ASP A 133 -1.26 -12.49 -14.22
C ASP A 133 -0.96 -11.00 -14.50
N GLU A 134 -2.01 -10.19 -14.60
CA GLU A 134 -1.94 -8.74 -14.78
C GLU A 134 -1.82 -7.99 -13.45
N PRO A 135 -1.11 -6.85 -13.41
CA PRO A 135 -1.08 -6.02 -12.23
C PRO A 135 -2.44 -5.38 -11.97
N PHE A 136 -2.73 -5.19 -10.69
CA PHE A 136 -3.93 -4.54 -10.20
C PHE A 136 -3.57 -3.51 -9.13
N ALA A 137 -4.56 -2.77 -8.64
CA ALA A 137 -4.35 -1.82 -7.57
C ALA A 137 -5.13 -2.22 -6.32
N MET A 138 -4.47 -2.15 -5.16
CA MET A 138 -5.15 -2.17 -3.87
C MET A 138 -5.53 -0.74 -3.47
N ALA A 139 -6.65 -0.57 -2.78
CA ALA A 139 -6.99 0.73 -2.22
C ALA A 139 -6.05 1.09 -1.06
N GLY A 140 -5.63 2.35 -1.00
CA GLY A 140 -4.75 2.86 0.05
C GLY A 140 -5.18 4.24 0.55
N VAL A 141 -4.58 4.62 1.67
CA VAL A 141 -4.57 6.00 2.18
C VAL A 141 -3.13 6.42 2.41
N TRP A 142 -2.84 7.69 2.18
CA TRP A 142 -1.49 8.24 2.30
C TRP A 142 -1.47 9.54 3.10
N GLU A 143 -0.30 9.87 3.63
CA GLU A 143 -0.01 11.10 4.36
C GLU A 143 1.39 11.58 3.97
N GLU A 144 1.64 12.85 4.25
CA GLU A 144 2.96 13.46 4.16
C GLU A 144 3.27 14.13 5.49
N TYR A 145 4.52 14.04 5.92
CA TYR A 145 5.02 14.69 7.11
C TYR A 145 6.44 15.21 6.88
N ALA A 146 6.80 16.29 7.57
CA ALA A 146 8.17 16.78 7.57
C ALA A 146 8.98 16.00 8.60
N ASP A 147 10.03 15.30 8.17
CA ASP A 147 11.00 14.68 9.06
C ASP A 147 11.63 15.75 9.95
N LYS A 148 11.65 15.49 11.26
CA LYS A 148 12.12 16.51 12.22
C LYS A 148 13.63 16.71 12.23
N ALA A 149 14.39 15.71 11.79
CA ALA A 149 15.84 15.77 11.78
C ALA A 149 16.37 16.41 10.49
N THR A 150 15.76 16.10 9.35
CA THR A 150 16.23 16.56 8.03
C THR A 150 15.38 17.69 7.45
N GLY A 151 14.14 17.86 7.91
CA GLY A 151 13.15 18.77 7.30
C GLY A 151 12.57 18.25 5.98
N GLU A 152 12.93 17.05 5.55
CA GLU A 152 12.46 16.44 4.30
C GLU A 152 10.98 16.06 4.41
N LEU A 153 10.22 16.31 3.35
CA LEU A 153 8.84 15.83 3.25
C LEU A 153 8.84 14.34 2.90
N ILE A 154 8.39 13.51 3.84
CA ILE A 154 8.28 12.07 3.68
C ILE A 154 6.82 11.69 3.46
N ARG A 155 6.57 10.98 2.36
CA ARG A 155 5.27 10.42 2.02
C ARG A 155 5.18 8.99 2.54
N THR A 156 4.06 8.67 3.17
CA THR A 156 3.80 7.32 3.69
C THR A 156 2.39 6.87 3.35
N PHE A 157 2.17 5.56 3.27
CA PHE A 157 0.85 5.00 2.98
C PHE A 157 0.53 3.75 3.80
N ALA A 158 -0.75 3.42 3.87
CA ALA A 158 -1.27 2.15 4.37
C ALA A 158 -2.28 1.57 3.38
N VAL A 159 -2.32 0.24 3.28
CA VAL A 159 -3.27 -0.50 2.45
C VAL A 159 -4.59 -0.64 3.19
N VAL A 160 -5.72 -0.41 2.51
CA VAL A 160 -7.04 -0.64 3.07
C VAL A 160 -7.36 -2.13 3.00
N THR A 161 -7.88 -2.68 4.09
CA THR A 161 -8.29 -4.08 4.18
C THR A 161 -9.76 -4.19 4.53
N CYS A 162 -10.41 -5.26 4.05
CA CYS A 162 -11.81 -5.60 4.31
C CYS A 162 -11.96 -7.07 4.76
N GLU A 163 -13.21 -7.47 5.00
CA GLU A 163 -13.57 -8.88 5.15
C GLU A 163 -13.21 -9.68 3.88
N PRO A 164 -12.82 -10.95 4.03
CA PRO A 164 -12.39 -11.76 2.92
C PRO A 164 -13.60 -12.21 2.08
N ASN A 165 -13.40 -12.32 0.77
CA ASN A 165 -14.32 -13.06 -0.09
C ASN A 165 -14.23 -14.59 0.16
N THR A 166 -15.06 -15.38 -0.54
CA THR A 166 -15.11 -16.84 -0.36
C THR A 166 -13.76 -17.53 -0.51
N LEU A 167 -12.92 -17.10 -1.47
CA LEU A 167 -11.59 -17.67 -1.65
C LEU A 167 -10.67 -17.29 -0.49
N MET A 168 -10.58 -15.99 -0.19
CA MET A 168 -9.68 -15.48 0.84
C MET A 168 -10.05 -15.98 2.22
N ALA A 169 -11.33 -16.26 2.50
CA ALA A 169 -11.79 -16.79 3.79
C ALA A 169 -11.19 -18.18 4.10
N THR A 170 -10.75 -18.92 3.08
CA THR A 170 -10.03 -20.19 3.26
C THR A 170 -8.58 -19.99 3.71
N ILE A 171 -8.00 -18.80 3.47
CA ILE A 171 -6.60 -18.47 3.71
C ILE A 171 -6.44 -17.55 4.93
N HIS A 172 -7.17 -16.44 4.99
CA HIS A 172 -7.05 -15.42 6.01
C HIS A 172 -8.40 -14.71 6.28
N ASP A 173 -8.59 -14.21 7.50
CA ASP A 173 -9.78 -13.45 7.92
C ASP A 173 -9.86 -12.01 7.36
N ARG A 174 -8.96 -11.62 6.44
CA ARG A 174 -8.87 -10.28 5.84
C ARG A 174 -8.26 -10.36 4.44
N MET A 175 -8.62 -9.39 3.60
CA MET A 175 -7.96 -9.16 2.32
C MET A 175 -7.80 -7.65 2.04
N PRO A 176 -6.89 -7.24 1.13
CA PRO A 176 -6.89 -5.88 0.59
C PRO A 176 -8.22 -5.56 -0.09
N VAL A 177 -8.62 -4.28 -0.02
CA VAL A 177 -9.71 -3.72 -0.82
C VAL A 177 -9.24 -3.49 -2.24
#